data_AF-A0A819EJY5-F1
#
_entry.id   AF-A0A819EJY5-F1
#
_cell.length_a   1.000
_cell.length_b   1.000
_cell.length_c   1.000
_cell.angle_alpha   90.00
_cell.angle_beta   90.00
_cell.angle_gamma   90.00
#
_symmetry.space_group_name_H-M   'P 1'
#
loop_
_entity.id
_entity.type
_entity.pdbx_description
1 polymer ?
#
loop_
_entity_poly.entity_id
_entity_poly.type
_entity_poly.pdbx_seq_one_letter_code
_entity_poly.pdbx_strand_id
1 'polypeptide(L)'
;MKSNLSPSISDGDIERLNDIVKIVADLSFQLQLNQFLRQDKTIYSTLGPHLDERYGDIFIVFKREILHHPDANFSIQTAASFTNGQTFDRCSWFGPRPNSINERTELYNQSKLHASIPGYEYAAALQLIATTSCSLNRSPKSIDLQTILYDWTQTDSYEGIEANLPPRIPISYIDHIYIPQEIFCSLSSDAHSLIDSFFKDRITVIPYDGTTNPQMRPHGSQSKSRAIYQETVVKQLNARFSQRDEHSIARPIQGFVMTIPPSGFTKHILLPLTISQAFAQYRTDLSASSRDNTTFIYWQVMNGDMMLTLSSQSNVSGNTPMKSRCFICYIAEKPTASGDSYQEDASYLNSGSPSLHTTYVSSSNYAASLNTFYVGCNTDNFMTFCLEIQRSTGKITLSHAGPNSLYNRSTVSYTFGKTELDLPTLDFIRVSAGDQPVPIRNLMICFEKQTGLHPTADTQFNSVSAQRNTRAINQGRNIDNQIVCRWGKDCRDIRDPEHYNKYSHPLPANQEHSSRFDPAKKSKFSMMGNTTQNNAYF
;
A
#
# COMPACT_ATOMS: atom_id res chain seq x y z
N MET A 1 -31.00 -16.17 -16.94
CA MET A 1 -31.26 -16.79 -15.63
C MET A 1 -31.10 -15.72 -14.57
N LYS A 2 -32.03 -15.64 -13.60
CA LYS A 2 -32.06 -14.64 -12.54
C LYS A 2 -30.72 -14.64 -11.78
N SER A 3 -30.10 -13.47 -11.70
CA SER A 3 -28.95 -13.18 -10.84
C SER A 3 -29.42 -13.18 -9.39
N ASN A 4 -29.11 -14.24 -8.65
CA ASN A 4 -29.10 -14.15 -7.20
C ASN A 4 -27.81 -13.43 -6.82
N LEU A 5 -27.95 -12.14 -6.53
CA LEU A 5 -26.95 -11.34 -5.84
C LEU A 5 -26.48 -12.12 -4.60
N SER A 6 -25.16 -12.27 -4.47
CA SER A 6 -24.50 -12.68 -3.24
C SER A 6 -24.99 -11.81 -2.09
N PRO A 7 -25.32 -12.38 -0.91
CA PRO A 7 -25.68 -11.56 0.24
C PRO A 7 -24.46 -10.71 0.61
N SER A 8 -24.63 -9.39 0.53
CA SER A 8 -23.77 -8.44 1.22
C SER A 8 -23.68 -8.87 2.69
N ILE A 9 -22.48 -8.80 3.28
CA ILE A 9 -22.28 -8.92 4.73
C ILE A 9 -23.42 -8.17 5.40
N SER A 10 -24.24 -8.88 6.18
CA SER A 10 -25.44 -8.26 6.74
C SER A 10 -25.03 -7.22 7.79
N ASP A 11 -25.85 -6.20 8.03
CA ASP A 11 -25.61 -5.23 9.09
C ASP A 11 -25.43 -5.93 10.46
N GLY A 12 -26.08 -7.08 10.66
CA GLY A 12 -25.92 -7.93 11.84
C GLY A 12 -24.58 -8.68 11.91
N ASP A 13 -23.95 -8.99 10.78
CA ASP A 13 -22.60 -9.57 10.73
C ASP A 13 -21.53 -8.49 10.97
N ILE A 14 -21.77 -7.27 10.49
CA ILE A 14 -20.93 -6.10 10.81
C ILE A 14 -21.06 -5.74 12.30
N GLU A 15 -22.27 -5.75 12.86
CA GLU A 15 -22.49 -5.57 14.30
C GLU A 15 -21.79 -6.65 15.12
N ARG A 16 -21.88 -7.93 14.72
CA ARG A 16 -21.16 -9.02 15.40
C ARG A 16 -19.66 -8.92 15.28
N LEU A 17 -19.12 -8.55 14.12
CA LEU A 17 -17.68 -8.30 13.96
C LEU A 17 -17.23 -7.12 14.82
N ASN A 18 -18.02 -6.05 14.87
CA ASN A 18 -17.75 -4.91 15.75
C ASN A 18 -17.84 -5.29 17.22
N ASP A 19 -18.80 -6.13 17.62
CA ASP A 19 -18.93 -6.63 18.99
C ASP A 19 -17.77 -7.57 19.34
N ILE A 20 -17.31 -8.43 18.43
CA ILE A 20 -16.14 -9.28 18.64
C ILE A 20 -14.87 -8.42 18.75
N VAL A 21 -14.69 -7.43 17.87
CA VAL A 21 -13.57 -6.48 17.94
C VAL A 21 -13.63 -5.67 19.22
N LYS A 22 -14.82 -5.27 19.67
CA LYS A 22 -15.06 -4.53 20.91
C LYS A 22 -14.83 -5.41 22.14
N ILE A 23 -15.22 -6.67 22.10
CA ILE A 23 -14.93 -7.66 23.15
C ILE A 23 -13.42 -7.96 23.19
N VAL A 24 -12.75 -8.08 22.06
CA VAL A 24 -11.28 -8.23 21.99
C VAL A 24 -10.58 -6.97 22.49
N ALA A 25 -11.10 -5.78 22.18
CA ALA A 25 -10.61 -4.51 22.69
C ALA A 25 -10.91 -4.31 24.19
N ASP A 26 -12.05 -4.79 24.69
CA ASP A 26 -12.47 -4.71 26.10
C ASP A 26 -11.76 -5.77 26.97
N LEU A 27 -11.42 -6.94 26.39
CA LEU A 27 -10.58 -7.97 27.00
C LEU A 27 -9.09 -7.58 26.97
N SER A 28 -8.70 -6.68 26.07
CA SER A 28 -7.40 -5.99 26.09
C SER A 28 -7.41 -4.91 27.18
N PHE A 29 -7.21 -5.35 28.42
CA PHE A 29 -7.23 -4.56 29.65
C PHE A 29 -6.55 -3.17 29.51
N GLN A 30 -7.32 -2.10 29.84
CA GLN A 30 -6.91 -0.73 30.24
C GLN A 30 -7.33 0.47 29.35
N LEU A 31 -8.65 0.65 29.14
CA LEU A 31 -9.23 1.88 28.57
C LEU A 31 -8.91 3.19 29.36
N GLN A 32 -8.48 3.12 30.63
CA GLN A 32 -8.06 4.33 31.37
C GLN A 32 -6.57 4.69 31.22
N LEU A 33 -5.68 3.73 30.92
CA LEU A 33 -4.26 4.03 30.67
C LEU A 33 -4.05 4.54 29.22
N ASN A 34 -4.85 4.03 28.28
CA ASN A 34 -4.72 4.30 26.85
C ASN A 34 -5.10 5.73 26.42
N GLN A 35 -5.99 6.41 27.16
CA GLN A 35 -6.30 7.83 26.92
C GLN A 35 -5.12 8.75 27.26
N PHE A 36 -4.34 8.43 28.31
CA PHE A 36 -3.13 9.19 28.68
C PHE A 36 -1.98 8.95 27.70
N LEU A 37 -1.91 7.76 27.09
CA LEU A 37 -0.85 7.36 26.16
C LEU A 37 -1.17 7.62 24.68
N ARG A 38 -2.39 8.14 24.38
CA ARG A 38 -2.92 8.35 23.02
C ARG A 38 -2.92 7.07 22.16
N GLN A 39 -3.13 5.91 22.79
CA GLN A 39 -3.20 4.61 22.11
C GLN A 39 -4.64 4.23 21.72
N ASP A 40 -5.62 5.05 22.08
CA ASP A 40 -7.05 4.87 21.80
C ASP A 40 -7.41 4.89 20.31
N LYS A 41 -6.46 5.29 19.45
CA LYS A 41 -6.65 5.46 18.00
C LYS A 41 -5.79 4.51 17.16
N THR A 42 -5.07 3.58 17.79
CA THR A 42 -4.12 2.68 17.12
C THR A 42 -4.41 1.23 17.50
N ILE A 43 -4.08 0.30 16.61
CA ILE A 43 -4.11 -1.13 16.92
C ILE A 43 -2.82 -1.48 17.66
N TYR A 44 -2.95 -1.94 18.90
CA TYR A 44 -1.83 -2.47 19.67
C TYR A 44 -1.39 -3.83 19.11
N SER A 45 -0.09 -4.02 18.97
CA SER A 45 0.54 -5.29 18.61
C SER A 45 1.91 -5.39 19.27
N THR A 46 2.39 -6.60 19.53
CA THR A 46 3.83 -6.84 19.75
C THR A 46 4.47 -7.11 18.39
N LEU A 47 5.63 -6.50 18.10
CA LEU A 47 6.39 -6.79 16.89
C LEU A 47 7.10 -8.15 17.06
N GLY A 48 7.20 -8.97 16.00
CA GLY A 48 7.93 -10.24 16.05
C GLY A 48 7.10 -11.46 16.48
N PRO A 49 7.71 -12.66 16.53
CA PRO A 49 7.01 -13.89 16.90
C PRO A 49 6.69 -13.86 18.39
N HIS A 50 5.45 -13.57 18.72
CA HIS A 50 4.94 -13.62 20.09
C HIS A 50 4.25 -14.96 20.34
N LEU A 51 4.61 -15.64 21.42
CA LEU A 51 4.13 -16.99 21.74
C LEU A 51 3.27 -17.06 22.99
N ASP A 52 2.96 -15.92 23.62
CA ASP A 52 2.17 -15.96 24.84
C ASP A 52 0.69 -16.25 24.58
N GLU A 53 0.15 -17.04 25.48
CA GLU A 53 -1.13 -17.69 25.36
C GLU A 53 -2.32 -16.73 25.23
N ARG A 54 -2.16 -15.49 25.73
CA ARG A 54 -3.21 -14.47 25.80
C ARG A 54 -3.66 -13.93 24.45
N TYR A 55 -2.86 -14.07 23.39
CA TYR A 55 -3.09 -13.40 22.10
C TYR A 55 -3.63 -14.33 21.00
N GLY A 56 -4.13 -15.52 21.39
CA GLY A 56 -4.76 -16.48 20.48
C GLY A 56 -3.77 -17.30 19.65
N ASP A 57 -4.29 -18.05 18.68
CA ASP A 57 -3.51 -18.99 17.86
C ASP A 57 -3.51 -18.64 16.36
N ILE A 58 -4.04 -17.48 15.95
CA ILE A 58 -3.97 -17.02 14.56
C ILE A 58 -2.81 -16.02 14.44
N PHE A 59 -1.84 -16.31 13.58
CA PHE A 59 -0.70 -15.42 13.35
C PHE A 59 -0.88 -14.69 12.03
N ILE A 60 -0.97 -13.36 12.11
CA ILE A 60 -1.03 -12.48 10.94
C ILE A 60 0.34 -11.85 10.74
N VAL A 61 0.99 -12.18 9.62
CA VAL A 61 2.26 -11.56 9.22
C VAL A 61 1.95 -10.39 8.30
N PHE A 62 2.34 -9.20 8.72
CA PHE A 62 2.27 -8.02 7.86
C PHE A 62 3.51 -7.91 6.97
N LYS A 63 3.30 -7.34 5.78
CA LYS A 63 4.39 -6.90 4.91
C LYS A 63 5.18 -5.79 5.60
N ARG A 64 6.49 -5.73 5.34
CA ARG A 64 7.42 -4.79 5.99
C ARG A 64 7.00 -3.33 5.80
N GLU A 65 6.33 -3.00 4.71
CA GLU A 65 5.85 -1.67 4.36
C GLU A 65 4.91 -1.08 5.42
N ILE A 66 4.29 -1.90 6.29
CA ILE A 66 3.47 -1.39 7.40
C ILE A 66 4.32 -0.54 8.35
N LEU A 67 5.62 -0.85 8.47
CA LEU A 67 6.55 -0.08 9.29
C LEU A 67 6.78 1.33 8.74
N HIS A 68 6.46 1.55 7.46
CA HIS A 68 6.57 2.84 6.77
C HIS A 68 5.22 3.59 6.72
N HIS A 69 4.19 3.12 7.42
CA HIS A 69 2.92 3.83 7.49
C HIS A 69 3.07 5.07 8.41
N PRO A 70 2.54 6.25 8.03
CA PRO A 70 2.66 7.48 8.83
C PRO A 70 1.98 7.47 10.20
N ASP A 71 1.11 6.49 10.43
CA ASP A 71 0.43 6.26 11.70
C ASP A 71 0.98 5.03 12.45
N ALA A 72 2.00 4.36 11.89
CA ALA A 72 2.66 3.25 12.55
C ALA A 72 3.88 3.74 13.34
N ASN A 73 3.92 3.45 14.63
CA ASN A 73 5.08 3.74 15.47
C ASN A 73 5.40 2.55 16.37
N PHE A 74 6.64 2.50 16.86
CA PHE A 74 7.14 1.38 17.64
C PHE A 74 7.82 1.90 18.89
N SER A 75 7.52 1.36 20.06
CA SER A 75 8.29 1.64 21.26
C SER A 75 9.15 0.45 21.61
N ILE A 76 10.33 0.78 22.14
CA ILE A 76 11.40 -0.17 22.47
C ILE A 76 10.93 -1.31 23.39
N GLN A 77 10.00 -0.98 24.29
CA GLN A 77 9.25 -1.92 25.11
C GLN A 77 7.80 -1.47 25.18
N THR A 78 6.93 -2.33 25.70
CA THR A 78 5.52 -2.00 25.88
C THR A 78 5.30 -0.86 26.86
N ALA A 79 4.18 -0.14 26.69
CA ALA A 79 3.73 0.90 27.60
C ALA A 79 3.56 0.37 29.03
N ALA A 80 3.15 -0.89 29.19
CA ALA A 80 3.04 -1.54 30.49
C ALA A 80 4.41 -1.63 31.19
N SER A 81 5.47 -2.04 30.46
CA SER A 81 6.84 -2.12 30.98
C SER A 81 7.41 -0.74 31.36
N PHE A 82 7.09 0.29 30.58
CA PHE A 82 7.47 1.67 30.94
C PHE A 82 6.75 2.15 32.21
N THR A 83 5.46 1.85 32.33
CA THR A 83 4.62 2.32 33.43
C THR A 83 5.01 1.66 34.75
N ASN A 84 5.25 0.34 34.73
CA ASN A 84 5.64 -0.45 35.89
C ASN A 84 7.15 -0.32 36.23
N GLY A 85 7.95 0.25 35.31
CA GLY A 85 9.36 0.59 35.46
C GLY A 85 10.35 -0.50 35.06
N GLN A 86 9.90 -1.65 34.58
CA GLN A 86 10.76 -2.77 34.14
C GLN A 86 11.70 -2.37 32.99
N THR A 87 11.29 -1.42 32.14
CA THR A 87 12.14 -0.90 31.07
C THR A 87 13.49 -0.39 31.59
N PHE A 88 13.50 0.31 32.73
CA PHE A 88 14.71 0.97 33.24
C PHE A 88 15.69 -0.03 33.86
N ASP A 89 15.21 -1.17 34.34
CA ASP A 89 16.07 -2.24 34.86
C ASP A 89 16.79 -2.97 33.72
N ARG A 90 16.17 -3.04 32.54
CA ARG A 90 16.67 -3.80 31.37
C ARG A 90 17.42 -2.96 30.35
N CYS A 91 17.03 -1.71 30.22
CA CYS A 91 17.55 -0.77 29.25
C CYS A 91 18.29 0.36 29.98
N SER A 92 19.48 0.04 30.51
CA SER A 92 20.25 0.95 31.37
C SER A 92 20.59 2.30 30.71
N TRP A 93 20.56 2.38 29.37
CA TRP A 93 20.77 3.61 28.61
C TRP A 93 19.61 4.61 28.70
N PHE A 94 18.45 4.24 29.25
CA PHE A 94 17.41 5.22 29.64
C PHE A 94 17.72 5.95 30.95
N GLY A 95 18.78 5.54 31.66
CA GLY A 95 19.16 6.11 32.94
C GLY A 95 18.29 5.60 34.10
N PRO A 96 18.34 6.28 35.26
CA PRO A 96 17.64 5.84 36.44
C PRO A 96 16.12 5.92 36.25
N ARG A 97 15.40 4.96 36.87
CA ARG A 97 13.94 4.92 36.87
C ARG A 97 13.35 6.23 37.42
N PRO A 98 12.50 6.95 36.64
CA PRO A 98 11.80 8.12 37.13
C PRO A 98 10.80 7.79 38.24
N ASN A 99 10.65 8.69 39.20
CA ASN A 99 9.77 8.51 40.34
C ASN A 99 8.29 8.68 39.96
N SER A 100 7.98 9.63 39.06
CA SER A 100 6.59 9.91 38.67
C SER A 100 6.14 9.09 37.46
N ILE A 101 4.86 8.71 37.42
CA ILE A 101 4.26 8.02 36.27
C ILE A 101 4.24 8.93 35.02
N ASN A 102 4.05 10.23 35.20
CA ASN A 102 4.01 11.20 34.11
C ASN A 102 5.36 11.33 33.39
N GLU A 103 6.47 11.33 34.14
CA GLU A 103 7.82 11.31 33.54
C GLU A 103 8.06 10.02 32.76
N ARG A 104 7.63 8.87 33.29
CA ARG A 104 7.74 7.58 32.58
C ARG A 104 6.91 7.56 31.30
N THR A 105 5.71 8.12 31.33
CA THR A 105 4.83 8.28 30.15
C THR A 105 5.43 9.21 29.10
N GLU A 106 6.03 10.32 29.52
CA GLU A 106 6.70 11.25 28.59
C GLU A 106 7.90 10.57 27.92
N LEU A 107 8.75 9.88 28.69
CA LEU A 107 9.86 9.10 28.14
C LEU A 107 9.41 7.99 27.19
N TYR A 108 8.31 7.30 27.52
CA TYR A 108 7.71 6.32 26.62
C TYR A 108 7.36 6.95 25.27
N ASN A 109 6.67 8.11 25.26
CA ASN A 109 6.34 8.80 24.02
C ASN A 109 7.57 9.29 23.24
N GLN A 110 8.60 9.76 23.94
CA GLN A 110 9.86 10.18 23.33
C GLN A 110 10.69 9.00 22.78
N SER A 111 10.47 7.79 23.28
CA SER A 111 11.17 6.57 22.83
C SER A 111 10.58 5.95 21.56
N LYS A 112 9.46 6.47 21.05
CA LYS A 112 8.78 5.93 19.87
C LYS A 112 9.62 6.14 18.62
N LEU A 113 9.93 5.04 17.95
CA LEU A 113 10.50 4.98 16.62
C LEU A 113 9.39 5.14 15.58
N HIS A 114 9.63 5.98 14.58
CA HIS A 114 8.66 6.30 13.54
C HIS A 114 9.37 6.51 12.20
N ALA A 115 8.70 6.19 11.09
CA ALA A 115 9.28 6.27 9.75
C ALA A 115 9.64 7.70 9.29
N SER A 116 9.19 8.73 10.00
CA SER A 116 9.62 10.11 9.78
C SER A 116 11.00 10.42 10.36
N ILE A 117 11.56 9.54 11.19
CA ILE A 117 12.89 9.71 11.79
C ILE A 117 13.90 9.07 10.83
N PRO A 118 14.87 9.83 10.28
CA PRO A 118 15.88 9.27 9.40
C PRO A 118 16.66 8.14 10.07
N GLY A 119 16.71 6.97 9.42
CA GLY A 119 17.43 5.80 9.93
C GLY A 119 16.79 5.13 11.16
N TYR A 120 15.49 5.31 11.39
CA TYR A 120 14.80 4.67 12.52
C TYR A 120 14.93 3.13 12.49
N GLU A 121 15.06 2.51 11.32
CA GLU A 121 15.28 1.07 11.17
C GLU A 121 16.62 0.65 11.75
N TYR A 122 17.65 1.50 11.57
CA TYR A 122 18.97 1.27 12.15
C TYR A 122 18.92 1.42 13.67
N ALA A 123 18.21 2.43 14.18
CA ALA A 123 17.98 2.59 15.61
C ALA A 123 17.22 1.37 16.19
N ALA A 124 16.18 0.88 15.51
CA ALA A 124 15.44 -0.32 15.89
C ALA A 124 16.36 -1.56 15.91
N ALA A 125 17.23 -1.73 14.91
CA ALA A 125 18.17 -2.85 14.85
C ALA A 125 19.20 -2.80 15.99
N LEU A 126 19.79 -1.63 16.25
CA LEU A 126 20.71 -1.44 17.39
C LEU A 126 20.03 -1.73 18.72
N GLN A 127 18.77 -1.32 18.85
CA GLN A 127 17.98 -1.58 20.04
C GLN A 127 17.82 -3.08 20.28
N LEU A 128 17.46 -3.85 19.25
CA LEU A 128 17.31 -5.31 19.34
C LEU A 128 18.63 -5.99 19.73
N ILE A 129 19.74 -5.54 19.13
CA ILE A 129 21.08 -6.04 19.49
C ILE A 129 21.38 -5.77 20.97
N ALA A 130 21.09 -4.55 21.44
CA ALA A 130 21.36 -4.15 22.82
C ALA A 130 20.49 -4.92 23.83
N THR A 131 19.19 -5.06 23.57
CA THR A 131 18.27 -5.79 24.47
C THR A 131 18.62 -7.26 24.55
N THR A 132 18.91 -7.90 23.42
CA THR A 132 19.30 -9.31 23.39
C THR A 132 20.67 -9.54 24.02
N SER A 133 21.63 -8.62 23.81
CA SER A 133 22.92 -8.62 24.49
C SER A 133 22.76 -8.59 26.01
N CYS A 134 21.90 -7.72 26.53
CA CYS A 134 21.60 -7.63 27.95
C CYS A 134 20.87 -8.89 28.47
N SER A 135 19.83 -9.35 27.78
CA SER A 135 19.02 -10.53 28.15
C SER A 135 19.89 -11.78 28.27
N LEU A 136 20.75 -12.03 27.29
CA LEU A 136 21.59 -13.23 27.23
C LEU A 136 22.96 -13.07 27.91
N ASN A 137 23.27 -11.89 28.46
CA ASN A 137 24.59 -11.54 29.00
C ASN A 137 25.73 -11.86 28.01
N ARG A 138 25.57 -11.43 26.76
CA ARG A 138 26.54 -11.62 25.66
C ARG A 138 27.03 -10.29 25.14
N SER A 139 28.18 -10.26 24.46
CA SER A 139 28.66 -9.03 23.83
C SER A 139 27.73 -8.59 22.70
N PRO A 140 27.43 -7.28 22.53
CA PRO A 140 26.65 -6.79 21.39
C PRO A 140 27.22 -7.21 20.04
N LYS A 141 28.55 -7.35 19.93
CA LYS A 141 29.25 -7.77 18.71
C LYS A 141 29.01 -9.24 18.32
N SER A 142 28.57 -10.05 19.28
CA SER A 142 28.26 -11.47 19.06
C SER A 142 26.77 -11.73 18.79
N ILE A 143 25.94 -10.69 18.78
CA ILE A 143 24.51 -10.83 18.55
C ILE A 143 24.25 -10.81 17.05
N ASP A 144 23.80 -11.94 16.52
CA ASP A 144 23.32 -12.09 15.16
C ASP A 144 21.79 -12.24 15.11
N LEU A 145 21.23 -12.30 13.90
CA LEU A 145 19.78 -12.44 13.70
C LEU A 145 19.22 -13.71 14.36
N GLN A 146 19.94 -14.83 14.32
CA GLN A 146 19.47 -16.08 14.93
C GLN A 146 19.44 -15.99 16.45
N THR A 147 20.43 -15.31 17.04
CA THR A 147 20.47 -15.04 18.48
C THR A 147 19.30 -14.15 18.90
N ILE A 148 18.97 -13.12 18.12
CA ILE A 148 17.80 -12.25 18.36
C ILE A 148 16.51 -13.06 18.28
N LEU A 149 16.33 -13.86 17.22
CA LEU A 149 15.11 -14.67 17.06
C LEU A 149 14.95 -15.69 18.19
N TYR A 150 16.05 -16.31 18.62
CA TYR A 150 16.05 -17.22 19.77
C TYR A 150 15.61 -16.51 21.05
N ASP A 151 16.26 -15.40 21.41
CA ASP A 151 15.92 -14.60 22.60
C ASP A 151 14.47 -14.12 22.57
N TRP A 152 13.98 -13.68 21.41
CA TRP A 152 12.60 -13.22 21.23
C TRP A 152 11.58 -14.29 21.60
N THR A 153 11.78 -15.54 21.15
CA THR A 153 10.84 -16.64 21.44
C THR A 153 10.75 -16.99 22.93
N GLN A 154 11.72 -16.54 23.74
CA GLN A 154 11.77 -16.76 25.19
C GLN A 154 11.32 -15.52 25.98
N THR A 155 11.09 -14.39 25.31
CA THR A 155 10.78 -13.09 25.94
C THR A 155 9.26 -12.93 26.13
N ASP A 156 8.82 -12.41 27.28
CA ASP A 156 7.41 -12.07 27.51
C ASP A 156 6.96 -10.94 26.54
N SER A 157 5.72 -10.98 26.04
CA SER A 157 5.10 -9.87 25.27
C SER A 157 5.35 -8.49 25.82
N TYR A 158 5.24 -8.34 27.13
CA TYR A 158 5.36 -7.06 27.80
C TYR A 158 6.78 -6.50 27.70
N GLU A 159 7.73 -7.35 27.38
CA GLU A 159 9.15 -7.06 27.31
C GLU A 159 9.65 -6.96 25.87
N GLY A 160 8.80 -7.26 24.89
CA GLY A 160 9.06 -7.09 23.46
C GLY A 160 8.78 -5.66 22.97
N ILE A 161 9.17 -5.40 21.71
CA ILE A 161 8.85 -4.14 21.02
C ILE A 161 7.34 -4.06 20.82
N GLU A 162 6.76 -2.95 21.27
CA GLU A 162 5.36 -2.65 21.02
C GLU A 162 5.23 -1.89 19.70
N ALA A 163 4.32 -2.34 18.86
CA ALA A 163 3.90 -1.73 17.62
C ALA A 163 2.51 -1.12 17.79
N ASN A 164 2.40 0.18 17.56
CA ASN A 164 1.13 0.87 17.43
C ASN A 164 0.86 1.02 15.94
N LEU A 165 -0.07 0.22 15.42
CA LEU A 165 -0.43 0.17 14.01
C LEU A 165 -1.63 1.09 13.70
N PRO A 166 -1.85 1.45 12.43
CA PRO A 166 -2.99 2.27 12.04
C PRO A 166 -4.31 1.59 12.40
N PRO A 167 -5.38 2.35 12.73
CA PRO A 167 -6.68 1.80 13.11
C PRO A 167 -7.35 1.01 11.97
N ARG A 168 -6.91 1.22 10.72
CA ARG A 168 -7.37 0.50 9.55
C ARG A 168 -6.15 0.06 8.74
N ILE A 169 -5.95 -1.25 8.65
CA ILE A 169 -4.87 -1.85 7.87
C ILE A 169 -5.49 -2.48 6.62
N PRO A 170 -5.14 -2.02 5.41
CA PRO A 170 -5.63 -2.66 4.20
C PRO A 170 -5.22 -4.12 4.13
N ILE A 171 -6.12 -5.00 3.66
CA ILE A 171 -5.85 -6.45 3.50
C ILE A 171 -4.58 -6.70 2.65
N SER A 172 -4.25 -5.79 1.74
CA SER A 172 -3.02 -5.87 0.93
C SER A 172 -1.71 -5.80 1.73
N TYR A 173 -1.75 -5.32 2.98
CA TYR A 173 -0.61 -5.31 3.90
C TYR A 173 -0.39 -6.63 4.62
N ILE A 174 -1.36 -7.55 4.60
CA ILE A 174 -1.14 -8.90 5.12
C ILE A 174 -0.25 -9.63 4.11
N ASP A 175 0.92 -10.07 4.56
CA ASP A 175 1.84 -10.91 3.81
C ASP A 175 1.41 -12.37 3.89
N HIS A 176 1.07 -12.84 5.10
CA HIS A 176 0.73 -14.24 5.34
C HIS A 176 -0.15 -14.43 6.56
N ILE A 177 -0.91 -15.51 6.59
CA ILE A 177 -1.72 -15.94 7.74
C ILE A 177 -1.35 -17.38 8.09
N TYR A 178 -1.00 -17.65 9.35
CA TYR A 178 -0.98 -19.01 9.89
C TYR A 178 -2.21 -19.23 10.73
N ILE A 179 -2.95 -20.29 10.43
CA ILE A 179 -4.24 -20.59 11.06
C ILE A 179 -4.31 -22.06 11.46
N PRO A 180 -4.84 -22.38 12.65
CA PRO A 180 -5.13 -23.75 13.02
C PRO A 180 -6.16 -24.40 12.10
N GLN A 181 -5.97 -25.69 11.82
CA GLN A 181 -6.88 -26.46 10.96
C GLN A 181 -8.32 -26.47 11.46
N GLU A 182 -8.54 -26.65 12.76
CA GLU A 182 -9.89 -26.61 13.35
C GLU A 182 -10.59 -25.28 13.09
N ILE A 183 -9.90 -24.16 13.36
CA ILE A 183 -10.44 -22.81 13.13
C ILE A 183 -10.75 -22.62 11.65
N PHE A 184 -9.79 -22.94 10.77
CA PHE A 184 -9.98 -22.82 9.33
C PHE A 184 -11.19 -23.62 8.84
N CYS A 185 -11.33 -24.89 9.25
CA CYS A 185 -12.46 -25.74 8.86
C CYS A 185 -13.81 -25.31 9.45
N SER A 186 -13.81 -24.51 10.53
CA SER A 186 -15.03 -23.94 11.13
C SER A 186 -15.53 -22.67 10.45
N LEU A 187 -14.75 -22.09 9.52
CA LEU A 187 -15.15 -20.89 8.79
C LEU A 187 -16.34 -21.18 7.87
N SER A 188 -17.13 -20.16 7.58
CA SER A 188 -18.24 -20.27 6.63
C SER A 188 -17.72 -20.47 5.19
N SER A 189 -18.58 -21.00 4.31
CA SER A 189 -18.27 -21.12 2.87
C SER A 189 -17.94 -19.76 2.23
N ASP A 190 -18.59 -18.69 2.69
CA ASP A 190 -18.32 -17.33 2.23
C ASP A 190 -16.93 -16.84 2.69
N ALA A 191 -16.56 -17.11 3.95
CA ALA A 191 -15.24 -16.79 4.47
C ALA A 191 -14.13 -17.56 3.74
N HIS A 192 -14.33 -18.84 3.44
CA HIS A 192 -13.43 -19.61 2.58
C HIS A 192 -13.29 -18.99 1.19
N SER A 193 -14.40 -18.62 0.55
CA SER A 193 -14.38 -17.99 -0.77
C SER A 193 -13.65 -16.64 -0.77
N LEU A 194 -13.82 -15.84 0.29
CA LEU A 194 -13.08 -14.58 0.46
C LEU A 194 -11.59 -14.84 0.68
N ILE A 195 -11.24 -15.80 1.53
CA ILE A 195 -9.86 -16.20 1.78
C ILE A 195 -9.17 -16.63 0.49
N ASP A 196 -9.82 -17.49 -0.28
CA ASP A 196 -9.29 -18.00 -1.55
C ASP A 196 -9.14 -16.87 -2.58
N SER A 197 -10.02 -15.88 -2.56
CA SER A 197 -9.95 -14.71 -3.43
C SER A 197 -8.77 -13.79 -3.08
N PHE A 198 -8.61 -13.43 -1.80
CA PHE A 198 -7.66 -12.41 -1.36
C PHE A 198 -6.28 -12.94 -0.99
N PHE A 199 -6.22 -14.10 -0.36
CA PHE A 199 -4.99 -14.61 0.24
C PHE A 199 -4.36 -15.73 -0.57
N LYS A 200 -5.14 -16.59 -1.27
CA LYS A 200 -4.60 -17.69 -2.08
C LYS A 200 -3.50 -18.46 -1.32
N ASP A 201 -2.28 -18.47 -1.86
CA ASP A 201 -1.10 -19.15 -1.31
C ASP A 201 -0.51 -18.47 -0.06
N ARG A 202 -1.15 -17.40 0.44
CA ARG A 202 -0.72 -16.62 1.62
C ARG A 202 -1.40 -17.05 2.92
N ILE A 203 -2.03 -18.23 2.93
CA ILE A 203 -2.51 -18.87 4.15
C ILE A 203 -1.86 -20.24 4.30
N THR A 204 -1.31 -20.51 5.48
CA THR A 204 -0.88 -21.84 5.88
C THR A 204 -1.80 -22.37 6.97
N VAL A 205 -2.50 -23.45 6.65
CA VAL A 205 -3.27 -24.21 7.62
C VAL A 205 -2.36 -25.23 8.30
N ILE A 206 -2.26 -25.19 9.62
CA ILE A 206 -1.39 -26.10 10.38
C ILE A 206 -2.25 -27.00 11.27
N PRO A 207 -2.00 -28.32 11.30
CA PRO A 207 -2.69 -29.23 12.21
C PRO A 207 -2.48 -28.83 13.67
N TYR A 208 -3.58 -28.63 14.37
CA TYR A 208 -3.65 -28.38 15.82
C TYR A 208 -5.03 -28.86 16.29
N ASP A 209 -5.05 -29.65 17.36
CA ASP A 209 -6.22 -30.33 17.94
C ASP A 209 -6.74 -29.65 19.21
N GLY A 210 -6.17 -28.51 19.60
CA GLY A 210 -6.52 -27.82 20.83
C GLY A 210 -7.74 -26.92 20.65
N THR A 211 -8.73 -27.14 21.50
CA THR A 211 -10.02 -26.44 21.50
C THR A 211 -9.87 -24.92 21.50
N THR A 212 -10.69 -24.26 20.66
CA THR A 212 -10.80 -22.81 20.46
C THR A 212 -11.30 -22.00 21.66
N ASN A 213 -11.26 -22.52 22.88
CA ASN A 213 -11.96 -21.90 24.00
C ASN A 213 -11.17 -20.68 24.53
N PRO A 214 -11.63 -19.43 24.31
CA PRO A 214 -10.90 -18.22 24.69
C PRO A 214 -10.88 -18.00 26.21
N GLN A 215 -11.54 -18.87 26.99
CA GLN A 215 -11.55 -18.84 28.45
C GLN A 215 -10.29 -19.47 29.08
N MET A 216 -9.15 -19.45 28.42
CA MET A 216 -7.90 -19.88 29.04
C MET A 216 -7.46 -18.85 30.08
N ARG A 217 -7.52 -19.29 31.33
CA ARG A 217 -7.00 -18.59 32.51
C ARG A 217 -5.54 -18.21 32.26
N PRO A 218 -5.07 -17.03 32.72
CA PRO A 218 -3.72 -16.49 32.45
C PRO A 218 -2.53 -17.33 32.99
N HIS A 219 -2.79 -18.51 33.56
CA HIS A 219 -1.79 -19.38 34.21
C HIS A 219 -2.00 -20.88 33.89
N GLY A 220 -2.53 -21.21 32.70
CA GLY A 220 -2.66 -22.59 32.24
C GLY A 220 -1.31 -23.18 31.81
N SER A 221 -1.12 -24.50 31.99
CA SER A 221 0.00 -25.22 31.38
C SER A 221 -0.25 -25.33 29.88
N GLN A 222 0.74 -24.97 29.05
CA GLN A 222 0.74 -25.20 27.61
C GLN A 222 0.37 -26.67 27.32
N SER A 223 -0.61 -26.89 26.45
CA SER A 223 -0.82 -28.23 25.89
C SER A 223 0.37 -28.54 24.97
N LYS A 224 0.85 -29.79 24.98
CA LYS A 224 1.95 -30.21 24.11
C LYS A 224 1.65 -29.95 22.62
N SER A 225 0.38 -30.02 22.22
CA SER A 225 -0.02 -29.76 20.84
C SER A 225 0.02 -28.28 20.45
N ARG A 226 -0.27 -27.36 21.39
CA ARG A 226 -0.14 -25.92 21.14
C ARG A 226 1.32 -25.52 20.98
N ALA A 227 2.20 -26.06 21.82
CA ALA A 227 3.64 -25.85 21.70
C ALA A 227 4.17 -26.32 20.33
N ILE A 228 3.74 -27.50 19.86
CA ILE A 228 4.11 -28.02 18.52
C ILE A 228 3.60 -27.09 17.40
N TYR A 229 2.37 -26.58 17.51
CA TYR A 229 1.83 -25.61 16.55
C TYR A 229 2.67 -24.33 16.51
N GLN A 230 2.94 -23.73 17.67
CA GLN A 230 3.76 -22.52 17.80
C GLN A 230 5.18 -22.71 17.28
N GLU A 231 5.85 -23.82 17.64
CA GLU A 231 7.17 -24.20 17.12
C GLU A 231 7.16 -24.33 15.60
N THR A 232 6.08 -24.88 15.03
CA THR A 232 5.92 -25.00 13.58
C THR A 232 5.81 -23.63 12.92
N VAL A 233 5.01 -22.71 13.47
CA VAL A 233 4.90 -21.33 12.98
C VAL A 233 6.26 -20.62 13.04
N VAL A 234 6.94 -20.67 14.20
CA VAL A 234 8.27 -20.04 14.38
C VAL A 234 9.29 -20.61 13.40
N LYS A 235 9.30 -21.93 13.18
CA LYS A 235 10.18 -22.56 12.20
C LYS A 235 9.92 -22.03 10.78
N GLN A 236 8.65 -21.85 10.39
CA GLN A 236 8.29 -21.30 9.09
C GLN A 236 8.68 -19.81 8.97
N LEU A 237 8.48 -19.02 10.02
CA LEU A 237 8.94 -17.62 10.07
C LEU A 237 10.46 -17.53 9.95
N ASN A 238 11.22 -18.35 10.69
CA ASN A 238 12.68 -18.39 10.62
C ASN A 238 13.17 -18.79 9.23
N ALA A 239 12.54 -19.78 8.59
CA ALA A 239 12.85 -20.15 7.22
C ALA A 239 12.65 -18.96 6.26
N ARG A 240 11.57 -18.18 6.42
CA ARG A 240 11.33 -16.96 5.62
C ARG A 240 12.37 -15.87 5.90
N PHE A 241 12.81 -15.69 7.14
CA PHE A 241 13.87 -14.74 7.47
C PHE A 241 15.20 -15.14 6.81
N SER A 242 15.51 -16.44 6.77
CA SER A 242 16.73 -16.98 6.16
C SER A 242 16.71 -17.02 4.63
N GLN A 243 15.54 -17.09 3.99
CA GLN A 243 15.40 -17.11 2.52
C GLN A 243 15.53 -15.72 1.86
N ARG A 244 15.78 -14.66 2.63
CA ARG A 244 15.95 -13.30 2.09
C ARG A 244 17.33 -13.08 1.46
N ASP A 245 17.47 -13.54 0.22
CA ASP A 245 18.30 -12.92 -0.82
C ASP A 245 17.68 -13.25 -2.18
N GLU A 246 16.69 -12.45 -2.62
CA GLU A 246 16.25 -12.34 -4.04
C GLU A 246 15.12 -11.30 -4.21
N HIS A 247 14.31 -11.03 -3.17
CA HIS A 247 13.25 -10.03 -3.22
C HIS A 247 13.75 -8.67 -2.70
N SER A 248 13.47 -7.60 -3.47
CA SER A 248 13.83 -6.22 -3.14
C SER A 248 13.49 -5.92 -1.68
N ILE A 249 14.52 -5.65 -0.88
CA ILE A 249 14.39 -4.99 0.42
C ILE A 249 13.42 -3.83 0.23
N ALA A 250 12.38 -3.72 1.09
CA ALA A 250 11.49 -2.56 1.07
C ALA A 250 12.37 -1.32 1.10
N ARG A 251 12.31 -0.50 0.05
CA ARG A 251 13.20 0.65 -0.08
C ARG A 251 13.01 1.53 1.16
N PRO A 252 14.10 1.96 1.82
CA PRO A 252 14.00 2.93 2.89
C PRO A 252 13.19 4.14 2.43
N ILE A 253 12.47 4.76 3.35
CA ILE A 253 11.76 5.99 3.05
C ILE A 253 12.78 7.09 2.72
N GLN A 254 12.54 7.83 1.63
CA GLN A 254 13.46 8.86 1.11
C GLN A 254 12.88 10.28 1.16
N GLY A 255 11.72 10.47 1.81
CA GLY A 255 11.04 11.76 1.88
C GLY A 255 10.22 11.95 3.14
N PHE A 256 9.42 13.02 3.17
CA PHE A 256 8.56 13.32 4.31
C PHE A 256 7.47 12.25 4.50
N VAL A 257 7.21 11.93 5.76
CA VAL A 257 6.17 11.01 6.22
C VAL A 257 5.31 11.75 7.24
N MET A 258 4.01 11.81 6.99
CA MET A 258 3.08 12.54 7.86
C MET A 258 1.63 12.12 7.57
N THR A 259 0.75 12.30 8.55
CA THR A 259 -0.71 12.27 8.33
C THR A 259 -1.23 13.70 8.39
N ILE A 260 -1.81 14.17 7.28
CA ILE A 260 -2.45 15.49 7.25
C ILE A 260 -3.77 15.41 8.03
N PRO A 261 -4.03 16.29 9.00
CA PRO A 261 -5.30 16.33 9.71
C PRO A 261 -6.42 16.86 8.80
N PRO A 262 -7.68 16.44 9.02
CA PRO A 262 -8.81 16.98 8.30
C PRO A 262 -8.96 18.48 8.56
N SER A 263 -9.23 19.25 7.51
CA SER A 263 -9.34 20.71 7.59
C SER A 263 -10.30 21.36 6.61
N GLY A 264 -10.93 20.60 5.71
CA GLY A 264 -11.74 21.17 4.62
C GLY A 264 -10.95 22.16 3.78
N PHE A 265 -9.65 21.91 3.57
CA PHE A 265 -8.70 22.81 2.91
C PHE A 265 -8.53 24.20 3.54
N THR A 266 -8.87 24.36 4.82
CA THR A 266 -8.69 25.64 5.53
C THR A 266 -7.35 25.76 6.23
N LYS A 267 -6.70 24.62 6.55
CA LYS A 267 -5.38 24.60 7.21
C LYS A 267 -4.36 23.96 6.28
N HIS A 268 -3.28 24.68 6.03
CA HIS A 268 -2.19 24.22 5.17
C HIS A 268 -0.93 24.02 6.00
N ILE A 269 -0.34 22.82 5.90
CA ILE A 269 0.94 22.49 6.54
C ILE A 269 2.05 22.89 5.56
N LEU A 270 2.94 23.78 6.00
CA LEU A 270 4.14 24.15 5.27
C LEU A 270 5.21 23.07 5.47
N LEU A 271 5.76 22.56 4.37
CA LEU A 271 6.92 21.67 4.45
C LEU A 271 8.16 22.46 4.86
N PRO A 272 9.03 21.89 5.71
CA PRO A 272 10.22 22.59 6.19
C PRO A 272 11.30 22.77 5.12
N LEU A 273 11.26 22.00 4.03
CA LEU A 273 12.22 22.05 2.92
C LEU A 273 11.59 22.73 1.70
N THR A 274 12.21 23.80 1.19
CA THR A 274 11.79 24.46 -0.05
C THR A 274 12.41 23.82 -1.29
N ILE A 275 11.88 24.11 -2.48
CA ILE A 275 12.43 23.61 -3.74
C ILE A 275 13.88 24.07 -3.93
N SER A 276 14.18 25.33 -3.63
CA SER A 276 15.53 25.89 -3.76
C SER A 276 16.51 25.25 -2.77
N GLN A 277 16.07 24.95 -1.54
CA GLN A 277 16.89 24.24 -0.57
C GLN A 277 17.17 22.80 -1.01
N ALA A 278 16.15 22.09 -1.49
CA ALA A 278 16.32 20.75 -2.05
C ALA A 278 17.30 20.75 -3.24
N PHE A 279 17.23 21.77 -4.10
CA PHE A 279 18.14 21.91 -5.24
C PHE A 279 19.58 22.17 -4.81
N ALA A 280 19.78 23.00 -3.78
CA ALA A 280 21.09 23.25 -3.22
C ALA A 280 21.74 21.96 -2.69
N GLN A 281 20.97 21.13 -1.97
CA GLN A 281 21.42 19.82 -1.49
C GLN A 281 21.72 18.84 -2.64
N TYR A 282 20.85 18.80 -3.64
CA TYR A 282 21.07 17.99 -4.84
C TYR A 282 22.41 18.33 -5.54
N ARG A 283 22.76 19.63 -5.60
CA ARG A 283 24.02 20.09 -6.20
C ARG A 283 25.27 19.82 -5.37
N THR A 284 25.15 19.63 -4.06
CA THR A 284 26.31 19.22 -3.25
C THR A 284 26.63 17.76 -3.44
N ASP A 285 25.61 16.94 -3.70
CA ASP A 285 25.75 15.48 -3.80
C ASP A 285 26.15 15.01 -5.20
N LEU A 286 25.91 15.85 -6.22
CA LEU A 286 26.26 15.57 -7.62
C LEU A 286 27.17 16.65 -8.20
N SER A 287 28.34 16.25 -8.70
CA SER A 287 29.29 17.09 -9.43
C SER A 287 28.81 17.51 -10.84
N ALA A 288 27.53 17.30 -11.16
CA ALA A 288 26.97 17.49 -12.49
C ALA A 288 26.08 18.73 -12.60
N SER A 289 26.30 19.50 -13.67
CA SER A 289 25.47 20.62 -14.10
C SER A 289 24.19 20.10 -14.78
N SER A 290 23.15 19.79 -14.00
CA SER A 290 21.82 19.58 -14.58
C SER A 290 21.39 20.84 -15.34
N ARG A 291 21.17 20.68 -16.66
CA ARG A 291 20.73 21.73 -17.60
C ARG A 291 19.22 21.94 -17.57
N ASP A 292 18.45 21.02 -17.00
CA ASP A 292 17.00 21.08 -17.02
C ASP A 292 16.46 21.75 -15.76
N ASN A 293 15.75 22.87 -15.95
CA ASN A 293 15.03 23.61 -14.93
C ASN A 293 13.71 22.90 -14.56
N THR A 294 13.78 21.57 -14.43
CA THR A 294 12.64 20.69 -14.16
C THR A 294 12.71 20.22 -12.72
N THR A 295 11.60 20.37 -12.01
CA THR A 295 11.43 19.86 -10.65
C THR A 295 10.40 18.74 -10.69
N PHE A 296 10.69 17.64 -10.00
CA PHE A 296 9.73 16.56 -9.76
C PHE A 296 9.37 16.55 -8.28
N ILE A 297 8.09 16.52 -7.97
CA ILE A 297 7.61 16.25 -6.61
C ILE A 297 6.91 14.91 -6.63
N TYR A 298 7.42 13.95 -5.88
CA TYR A 298 6.78 12.64 -5.69
C TYR A 298 6.16 12.58 -4.31
N TRP A 299 5.05 11.87 -4.20
CA TRP A 299 4.48 11.52 -2.90
C TRP A 299 3.59 10.30 -3.04
N GLN A 300 3.39 9.61 -1.93
CA GLN A 300 2.47 8.48 -1.85
C GLN A 300 1.36 8.82 -0.88
N VAL A 301 0.10 8.67 -1.31
CA VAL A 301 -1.07 8.92 -0.45
C VAL A 301 -2.00 7.74 -0.44
N MET A 302 -2.77 7.63 0.64
CA MET A 302 -3.82 6.65 0.81
C MET A 302 -5.02 7.33 1.46
N ASN A 303 -6.22 7.09 0.93
CA ASN A 303 -7.51 7.62 1.41
C ASN A 303 -7.63 9.16 1.43
N GLY A 304 -8.88 9.63 1.30
CA GLY A 304 -9.21 11.05 1.36
C GLY A 304 -8.74 11.86 0.15
N ASP A 305 -9.15 13.12 0.12
CA ASP A 305 -8.74 14.10 -0.87
C ASP A 305 -7.65 15.03 -0.32
N MET A 306 -6.77 15.48 -1.21
CA MET A 306 -5.56 16.20 -0.84
C MET A 306 -5.31 17.36 -1.79
N MET A 307 -4.80 18.46 -1.23
CA MET A 307 -4.27 19.57 -1.98
C MET A 307 -2.77 19.76 -1.72
N LEU A 308 -1.98 19.79 -2.80
CA LEU A 308 -0.61 20.27 -2.81
C LEU A 308 -0.58 21.67 -3.42
N THR A 309 0.05 22.62 -2.73
CA THR A 309 0.11 24.02 -3.16
C THR A 309 1.57 24.48 -3.24
N LEU A 310 1.91 25.20 -4.31
CA LEU A 310 3.20 25.88 -4.44
C LEU A 310 3.02 27.40 -4.41
N SER A 311 3.90 28.09 -3.72
CA SER A 311 3.82 29.54 -3.56
C SER A 311 5.19 30.21 -3.45
N SER A 312 5.23 31.52 -3.67
CA SER A 312 6.43 32.35 -3.48
C SER A 312 6.64 32.85 -2.06
N GLN A 313 5.69 32.63 -1.13
CA GLN A 313 5.75 33.16 0.23
C GLN A 313 5.73 32.04 1.29
N SER A 314 6.48 32.24 2.37
CA SER A 314 6.53 31.31 3.52
C SER A 314 5.38 31.50 4.52
N ASN A 315 4.66 32.63 4.47
CA ASN A 315 3.89 33.17 5.60
C ASN A 315 3.18 32.11 6.46
N VAL A 316 3.58 32.12 7.74
CA VAL A 316 3.44 31.09 8.79
C VAL A 316 2.17 31.29 9.64
N SER A 317 1.40 32.36 9.47
CA SER A 317 0.24 32.63 10.33
C SER A 317 -1.06 32.09 9.76
N GLY A 318 -1.60 31.07 10.43
CA GLY A 318 -2.78 30.28 10.05
C GLY A 318 -4.13 31.00 10.00
N ASN A 319 -4.17 32.32 9.76
CA ASN A 319 -5.39 33.10 9.55
C ASN A 319 -5.26 34.21 8.49
N THR A 320 -4.10 34.42 7.88
CA THR A 320 -3.96 35.46 6.84
C THR A 320 -4.15 34.83 5.46
N PRO A 321 -5.16 35.23 4.66
CA PRO A 321 -5.35 34.68 3.33
C PRO A 321 -4.10 34.93 2.48
N MET A 322 -3.63 33.90 1.77
CA MET A 322 -2.49 34.03 0.87
C MET A 322 -2.82 35.07 -0.21
N LYS A 323 -2.20 36.25 -0.10
CA LYS A 323 -2.42 37.36 -1.04
C LYS A 323 -1.85 37.07 -2.43
N SER A 324 -0.89 36.16 -2.53
CA SER A 324 -0.22 35.80 -3.78
C SER A 324 -0.91 34.62 -4.45
N ARG A 325 -1.02 34.68 -5.78
CA ARG A 325 -1.51 33.59 -6.60
C ARG A 325 -0.59 32.37 -6.43
N CYS A 326 -1.17 31.24 -6.08
CA CYS A 326 -0.46 29.98 -5.87
C CYS A 326 -0.74 29.02 -7.02
N PHE A 327 0.13 28.04 -7.19
CA PHE A 327 -0.22 26.82 -7.91
C PHE A 327 -1.03 25.90 -7.00
N ILE A 328 -2.09 25.31 -7.51
CA ILE A 328 -2.93 24.34 -6.81
C ILE A 328 -2.94 23.03 -7.61
N CYS A 329 -2.57 21.95 -6.94
CA CYS A 329 -2.77 20.57 -7.39
C CYS A 329 -3.73 19.90 -6.40
N TYR A 330 -4.96 19.67 -6.84
CA TYR A 330 -5.96 18.94 -6.06
C TYR A 330 -6.10 17.52 -6.60
N ILE A 331 -6.07 16.57 -5.67
CA ILE A 331 -6.33 15.15 -5.91
C ILE A 331 -7.64 14.83 -5.21
N ALA A 332 -8.63 14.38 -5.99
CA ALA A 332 -9.94 14.00 -5.50
C ALA A 332 -9.87 12.76 -4.60
N GLU A 333 -10.91 12.56 -3.79
CA GLU A 333 -11.01 11.38 -2.96
C GLU A 333 -11.12 10.10 -3.80
N LYS A 334 -10.92 8.96 -3.14
CA LYS A 334 -11.12 7.66 -3.77
C LYS A 334 -12.54 7.59 -4.38
N PRO A 335 -12.68 7.12 -5.64
CA PRO A 335 -14.00 6.93 -6.27
C PRO A 335 -14.92 6.07 -5.41
N THR A 336 -16.18 6.48 -5.28
CA THR A 336 -17.21 5.63 -4.67
C THR A 336 -17.76 4.67 -5.71
N ALA A 337 -17.65 3.37 -5.44
CA ALA A 337 -18.30 2.32 -6.24
C ALA A 337 -19.59 1.91 -5.53
N SER A 338 -20.72 2.55 -5.87
CA SER A 338 -22.04 2.12 -5.46
C SER A 338 -22.74 1.39 -6.61
N GLY A 339 -22.71 0.05 -6.59
CA GLY A 339 -23.27 -0.77 -7.66
C GLY A 339 -22.48 -0.70 -8.97
N ASP A 340 -23.18 -0.59 -10.11
CA ASP A 340 -22.59 -0.58 -11.46
C ASP A 340 -22.09 0.80 -11.93
N SER A 341 -22.30 1.88 -11.16
CA SER A 341 -21.91 3.24 -11.56
C SER A 341 -20.61 3.67 -10.91
N TYR A 342 -19.52 3.67 -11.70
CA TYR A 342 -18.27 4.33 -11.33
C TYR A 342 -18.44 5.85 -11.40
N GLN A 343 -18.21 6.55 -10.29
CA GLN A 343 -18.17 8.01 -10.25
C GLN A 343 -16.90 8.47 -9.54
N GLU A 344 -16.27 9.48 -10.13
CA GLU A 344 -15.03 10.06 -9.63
C GLU A 344 -15.11 11.58 -9.73
N ASP A 345 -14.74 12.25 -8.64
CA ASP A 345 -14.62 13.70 -8.60
C ASP A 345 -13.40 14.19 -9.37
N ALA A 346 -13.47 15.43 -9.85
CA ALA A 346 -12.43 15.99 -10.67
C ALA A 346 -11.13 16.24 -9.88
N SER A 347 -10.06 15.52 -10.20
CA SER A 347 -8.70 15.93 -9.84
C SER A 347 -8.24 17.04 -10.79
N TYR A 348 -7.65 18.12 -10.27
CA TYR A 348 -7.42 19.32 -11.07
C TYR A 348 -6.12 20.07 -10.77
N LEU A 349 -5.69 20.85 -11.76
CA LEU A 349 -4.65 21.86 -11.68
C LEU A 349 -5.25 23.25 -11.82
N ASN A 350 -4.81 24.21 -11.01
CA ASN A 350 -5.28 25.59 -11.10
C ASN A 350 -4.23 26.61 -10.61
N SER A 351 -4.47 27.88 -10.93
CA SER A 351 -3.75 29.03 -10.37
C SER A 351 -4.70 29.90 -9.56
N GLY A 352 -4.38 30.19 -8.30
CA GLY A 352 -5.29 30.93 -7.43
C GLY A 352 -5.02 30.82 -5.94
N SER A 353 -6.04 31.11 -5.14
CA SER A 353 -6.01 30.90 -3.68
C SER A 353 -6.55 29.51 -3.36
N PRO A 354 -5.87 28.70 -2.53
CA PRO A 354 -6.38 27.42 -2.05
C PRO A 354 -7.76 27.53 -1.37
N SER A 355 -8.03 28.66 -0.70
CA SER A 355 -9.31 28.93 -0.02
C SER A 355 -10.52 29.01 -0.96
N LEU A 356 -10.30 29.07 -2.28
CA LEU A 356 -11.35 29.09 -3.30
C LEU A 356 -11.70 27.69 -3.81
N HIS A 357 -11.19 26.62 -3.18
CA HIS A 357 -11.46 25.23 -3.56
C HIS A 357 -12.95 24.95 -3.82
N THR A 358 -13.82 25.29 -2.87
CA THR A 358 -15.28 25.06 -2.99
C THR A 358 -15.88 25.83 -4.16
N THR A 359 -15.40 27.04 -4.45
CA THR A 359 -15.79 27.82 -5.62
C THR A 359 -15.32 27.15 -6.91
N TYR A 360 -14.08 26.66 -6.98
CA TYR A 360 -13.57 25.95 -8.16
C TYR A 360 -14.37 24.69 -8.47
N VAL A 361 -14.70 23.91 -7.44
CA VAL A 361 -15.49 22.68 -7.59
C VAL A 361 -16.93 23.01 -8.04
N SER A 362 -17.62 23.89 -7.32
CA SER A 362 -19.02 24.25 -7.64
C SER A 362 -19.20 24.91 -9.01
N SER A 363 -18.21 25.68 -9.48
CA SER A 363 -18.24 26.32 -10.80
C SER A 363 -17.57 25.51 -11.91
N SER A 364 -16.97 24.36 -11.59
CA SER A 364 -16.14 23.57 -12.52
C SER A 364 -15.06 24.41 -13.23
N ASN A 365 -14.49 25.39 -12.55
CA ASN A 365 -13.53 26.34 -13.11
C ASN A 365 -12.10 25.89 -12.81
N TYR A 366 -11.58 25.02 -13.68
CA TYR A 366 -10.25 24.44 -13.58
C TYR A 366 -9.37 24.87 -14.76
N ALA A 367 -8.06 25.03 -14.55
CA ALA A 367 -7.13 25.21 -15.66
C ALA A 367 -6.97 23.90 -16.45
N ALA A 368 -6.90 22.77 -15.73
CA ALA A 368 -7.02 21.43 -16.28
C ALA A 368 -7.61 20.48 -15.23
N SER A 369 -8.38 19.48 -15.66
CA SER A 369 -8.96 18.50 -14.75
C SER A 369 -9.22 17.15 -15.42
N LEU A 370 -9.39 16.10 -14.61
CA LEU A 370 -9.84 14.78 -15.02
C LEU A 370 -10.77 14.20 -13.95
N ASN A 371 -11.89 13.64 -14.39
CA ASN A 371 -12.86 12.89 -13.59
C ASN A 371 -12.80 11.37 -13.87
N THR A 372 -11.67 10.93 -14.43
CA THR A 372 -11.33 9.53 -14.71
C THR A 372 -9.87 9.26 -14.35
N PHE A 373 -9.35 10.07 -13.43
CA PHE A 373 -7.97 10.05 -12.99
C PHE A 373 -7.64 8.77 -12.23
N TYR A 374 -8.57 8.08 -11.59
CA TYR A 374 -8.32 6.81 -10.87
C TYR A 374 -8.65 5.55 -11.67
N VAL A 375 -9.25 5.68 -12.86
CA VAL A 375 -9.72 4.54 -13.65
C VAL A 375 -8.59 3.53 -13.91
N GLY A 376 -8.81 2.28 -13.52
CA GLY A 376 -7.85 1.18 -13.71
C GLY A 376 -6.80 1.04 -12.61
N CYS A 377 -6.77 1.93 -11.62
CA CYS A 377 -5.87 1.83 -10.48
C CYS A 377 -6.53 1.19 -9.26
N ASN A 378 -5.77 0.40 -8.52
CA ASN A 378 -6.17 -0.04 -7.18
C ASN A 378 -5.97 1.12 -6.20
N THR A 379 -7.07 1.68 -5.72
CA THR A 379 -7.12 2.84 -4.80
C THR A 379 -7.18 2.43 -3.32
N ASP A 380 -7.11 1.13 -3.00
CA ASP A 380 -7.16 0.59 -1.62
C ASP A 380 -5.81 0.65 -0.88
N ASN A 381 -4.77 1.17 -1.52
CA ASN A 381 -3.42 1.26 -0.96
C ASN A 381 -2.75 2.56 -1.41
N PHE A 382 -1.52 2.78 -0.97
CA PHE A 382 -0.72 3.94 -1.36
C PHE A 382 -0.55 4.00 -2.88
N MET A 383 -1.05 5.09 -3.43
CA MET A 383 -0.82 5.49 -4.81
C MET A 383 0.35 6.46 -4.87
N THR A 384 1.20 6.30 -5.87
CA THR A 384 2.33 7.20 -6.10
C THR A 384 1.92 8.29 -7.08
N PHE A 385 2.03 9.55 -6.69
CA PHE A 385 1.79 10.70 -7.55
C PHE A 385 3.12 11.35 -7.91
N CYS A 386 3.18 11.91 -9.11
CA CYS A 386 4.32 12.67 -9.60
C CYS A 386 3.81 13.96 -10.25
N LEU A 387 4.25 15.08 -9.69
CA LEU A 387 4.10 16.40 -10.27
C LEU A 387 5.41 16.81 -10.93
N GLU A 388 5.42 16.82 -12.26
CA GLU A 388 6.52 17.33 -13.06
C GLU A 388 6.29 18.82 -13.36
N ILE A 389 7.28 19.65 -13.03
CA ILE A 389 7.22 21.11 -13.12
C ILE A 389 8.37 21.58 -14.01
N GLN A 390 8.04 21.95 -15.25
CA GLN A 390 9.00 22.55 -16.19
C GLN A 390 8.99 24.07 -16.00
N ARG A 391 9.86 24.57 -15.13
CA ARG A 391 9.83 25.97 -14.68
C ARG A 391 10.11 26.96 -15.81
N SER A 392 10.92 26.58 -16.80
CA SER A 392 11.26 27.44 -17.95
C SER A 392 10.10 27.65 -18.92
N THR A 393 9.26 26.63 -19.13
CA THR A 393 8.15 26.65 -20.11
C THR A 393 6.80 26.98 -19.48
N GLY A 394 6.69 26.94 -18.15
CA GLY A 394 5.41 27.10 -17.45
C GLY A 394 4.55 25.84 -17.45
N LYS A 395 5.06 24.70 -17.96
CA LYS A 395 4.30 23.45 -18.06
C LYS A 395 4.35 22.67 -16.75
N ILE A 396 3.18 22.20 -16.32
CA ILE A 396 3.03 21.25 -15.21
C ILE A 396 2.30 20.02 -15.72
N THR A 397 2.73 18.84 -15.27
CA THR A 397 2.11 17.56 -15.55
C THR A 397 1.95 16.76 -14.25
N LEU A 398 0.71 16.43 -13.92
CA LEU A 398 0.35 15.52 -12.82
C LEU A 398 0.10 14.14 -13.40
N SER A 399 0.74 13.14 -12.80
CA SER A 399 0.62 11.73 -13.14
C SER A 399 0.59 10.89 -11.86
N HIS A 400 0.18 9.63 -11.97
CA HIS A 400 0.22 8.70 -10.84
C HIS A 400 0.39 7.25 -11.29
N ALA A 401 0.69 6.39 -10.32
CA ALA A 401 0.77 4.95 -10.46
C ALA A 401 0.15 4.27 -9.24
N GLY A 402 -0.66 3.24 -9.49
CA GLY A 402 -1.20 2.38 -8.44
C GLY A 402 -0.13 1.48 -7.79
N PRO A 403 -0.47 0.82 -6.67
CA PRO A 403 0.45 -0.04 -5.90
C PRO A 403 0.99 -1.24 -6.69
N ASN A 404 0.24 -1.72 -7.68
CA ASN A 404 0.67 -2.82 -8.56
C ASN A 404 1.57 -2.35 -9.69
N SER A 405 2.00 -1.08 -9.69
CA SER A 405 2.70 -0.45 -10.81
C SER A 405 1.90 -0.45 -12.13
N LEU A 406 0.61 -0.78 -12.07
CA LEU A 406 -0.31 -0.74 -13.20
C LEU A 406 -0.84 0.71 -13.35
N TYR A 407 -0.66 1.24 -14.57
CA TYR A 407 -0.95 2.62 -14.96
C TYR A 407 -2.42 2.98 -14.84
N ASN A 408 -2.66 4.25 -14.53
CA ASN A 408 -3.57 5.03 -15.36
C ASN A 408 -2.75 5.81 -16.40
N ARG A 409 -3.16 5.77 -17.67
CA ARG A 409 -2.50 6.50 -18.78
C ARG A 409 -2.84 7.98 -18.80
N SER A 410 -3.81 8.37 -17.99
CA SER A 410 -4.32 9.73 -17.96
C SER A 410 -3.45 10.63 -17.11
N THR A 411 -2.99 11.73 -17.68
CA THR A 411 -2.25 12.79 -16.97
C THR A 411 -3.06 14.09 -17.04
N VAL A 412 -2.97 14.90 -15.98
CA VAL A 412 -3.51 16.26 -16.01
C VAL A 412 -2.34 17.19 -16.33
N SER A 413 -2.41 17.92 -17.44
CA SER A 413 -1.33 18.82 -17.85
C SER A 413 -1.88 20.20 -18.18
N TYR A 414 -1.12 21.25 -17.83
CA TYR A 414 -1.43 22.62 -18.20
C TYR A 414 -0.16 23.45 -18.35
N THR A 415 -0.19 24.49 -19.19
CA THR A 415 0.92 25.43 -19.38
C THR A 415 0.49 26.81 -18.95
N PHE A 416 1.01 27.25 -17.80
CA PHE A 416 0.74 28.57 -17.25
C PHE A 416 1.56 29.63 -17.98
N GLY A 417 0.90 30.72 -18.40
CA GLY A 417 1.60 31.91 -18.87
C GLY A 417 2.28 32.65 -17.70
N LYS A 418 3.40 33.32 -17.95
CA LYS A 418 4.14 34.08 -16.90
C LYS A 418 3.28 35.12 -16.17
N THR A 419 2.33 35.74 -16.87
CA THR A 419 1.38 36.70 -16.30
C THR A 419 0.28 36.04 -15.48
N GLU A 420 -0.01 34.77 -15.77
CA GLU A 420 -0.98 33.98 -15.01
C GLU A 420 -0.35 33.44 -13.73
N LEU A 421 0.80 32.76 -13.86
CA LEU A 421 1.54 32.19 -12.74
C LEU A 421 3.00 31.95 -13.12
N ASP A 422 3.92 32.66 -12.49
CA ASP A 422 5.37 32.55 -12.76
C ASP A 422 6.00 31.40 -11.95
N LEU A 423 5.97 30.18 -12.50
CA LEU A 423 6.47 28.96 -11.84
C LEU A 423 7.90 29.06 -11.27
N PRO A 424 8.87 29.71 -11.93
CA PRO A 424 10.20 29.96 -11.38
C PRO A 424 10.24 30.66 -10.02
N THR A 425 9.19 31.38 -9.63
CA THR A 425 9.12 32.10 -8.34
C THR A 425 8.52 31.27 -7.21
N LEU A 426 7.95 30.10 -7.51
CA LEU A 426 7.32 29.24 -6.53
C LEU A 426 8.38 28.36 -5.85
N ASP A 427 8.44 28.43 -4.53
CA ASP A 427 9.50 27.79 -3.73
C ASP A 427 8.95 26.97 -2.56
N PHE A 428 7.90 27.47 -1.92
CA PHE A 428 7.32 26.84 -0.73
C PHE A 428 6.24 25.83 -1.10
N ILE A 429 6.32 24.65 -0.51
CA ILE A 429 5.36 23.56 -0.70
C ILE A 429 4.45 23.47 0.53
N ARG A 430 3.15 23.42 0.28
CA ARG A 430 2.13 23.20 1.30
C ARG A 430 1.27 22.00 0.96
N VAL A 431 0.77 21.36 2.00
CA VAL A 431 -0.19 20.27 1.89
C VAL A 431 -1.40 20.50 2.78
N SER A 432 -2.57 20.07 2.34
CA SER A 432 -3.82 20.15 3.08
C SER A 432 -4.76 19.01 2.67
N ALA A 433 -5.74 18.72 3.51
CA ALA A 433 -6.73 17.66 3.33
C ALA A 433 -8.15 18.23 3.51
N GLY A 434 -9.12 17.55 2.89
CA GLY A 434 -10.54 17.84 3.06
C GLY A 434 -11.04 17.36 4.42
N ASP A 435 -12.10 16.57 4.43
CA ASP A 435 -12.81 16.20 5.66
C ASP A 435 -12.24 14.94 6.35
N GLN A 436 -11.33 14.23 5.69
CA GLN A 436 -10.69 13.03 6.22
C GLN A 436 -9.18 13.24 6.43
N PRO A 437 -8.56 12.55 7.40
CA PRO A 437 -7.11 12.53 7.51
C PRO A 437 -6.48 11.83 6.30
N VAL A 438 -5.34 12.33 5.82
CA VAL A 438 -4.63 11.79 4.66
C VAL A 438 -3.20 11.38 5.04
N PRO A 439 -2.91 10.09 5.20
CA PRO A 439 -1.56 9.56 5.31
C PRO A 439 -0.74 9.81 4.05
N ILE A 440 0.45 10.38 4.23
CA ILE A 440 1.44 10.63 3.18
C ILE A 440 2.79 10.04 3.56
N ARG A 441 3.43 9.36 2.62
CA ARG A 441 4.84 8.96 2.73
C ARG A 441 5.60 9.30 1.46
N ASN A 442 6.94 9.30 1.56
CA ASN A 442 7.82 9.54 0.41
C ASN A 442 7.52 10.85 -0.32
N LEU A 443 7.06 11.88 0.40
CA LEU A 443 6.91 13.22 -0.17
C LEU A 443 8.31 13.81 -0.36
N MET A 444 8.81 13.82 -1.59
CA MET A 444 10.19 14.16 -1.94
C MET A 444 10.25 15.12 -3.12
N ILE A 445 11.30 15.94 -3.13
CA ILE A 445 11.62 16.87 -4.22
C ILE A 445 12.85 16.33 -4.93
N CYS A 446 12.76 16.13 -6.24
CA CYS A 446 13.84 15.62 -7.06
C CYS A 446 14.08 16.53 -8.27
N PHE A 447 15.28 16.46 -8.84
CA PHE A 447 15.69 17.20 -10.04
C PHE A 447 16.07 16.27 -11.20
N GLU A 448 15.87 14.97 -10.97
CA GLU A 448 15.93 13.91 -11.96
C GLU A 448 14.75 12.97 -11.77
N LYS A 449 14.31 12.37 -12.86
CA LYS A 449 13.18 11.45 -12.86
C LYS A 449 13.56 10.16 -12.10
N GLN A 450 12.76 9.79 -11.10
CA GLN A 450 13.02 8.61 -10.28
C GLN A 450 12.44 7.36 -10.95
N THR A 451 13.25 6.64 -11.73
CA THR A 451 12.81 5.44 -12.48
C THR A 451 12.19 4.36 -11.60
N GLY A 452 12.63 4.23 -10.35
CA GLY A 452 12.04 3.27 -9.41
C GLY A 452 10.66 3.68 -8.84
N LEU A 453 10.27 4.94 -8.99
CA LEU A 453 8.94 5.46 -8.63
C LEU A 453 8.05 5.69 -9.87
N HIS A 454 8.66 5.64 -11.06
CA HIS A 454 8.03 5.61 -12.37
C HIS A 454 8.16 4.19 -12.95
N PRO A 455 7.30 3.23 -12.57
CA PRO A 455 7.29 1.97 -13.32
C PRO A 455 7.08 2.29 -14.81
N THR A 456 7.66 1.49 -15.70
CA THR A 456 7.65 1.65 -17.16
C THR A 456 6.33 1.23 -17.83
N ALA A 457 5.70 2.17 -18.55
CA ALA A 457 4.44 1.96 -19.27
C ALA A 457 4.38 0.60 -19.97
N ASP A 458 3.33 -0.19 -19.71
CA ASP A 458 2.99 -1.28 -20.62
C ASP A 458 2.57 -0.65 -21.96
N THR A 459 3.51 -0.65 -22.89
CA THR A 459 3.35 -0.11 -24.25
C THR A 459 2.31 -0.91 -25.06
N GLN A 460 1.87 -2.08 -24.60
CA GLN A 460 0.94 -2.97 -25.29
C GLN A 460 -0.53 -2.79 -24.90
N PHE A 461 -0.83 -2.09 -23.80
CA PHE A 461 -2.23 -1.82 -23.43
C PHE A 461 -2.88 -0.94 -24.52
N ASN A 462 -4.05 -1.27 -25.05
CA ASN A 462 -4.75 -0.45 -26.05
C ASN A 462 -6.02 0.11 -25.42
N SER A 463 -6.16 1.42 -25.35
CA SER A 463 -7.31 2.15 -24.76
C SER A 463 -8.65 1.93 -25.48
N VAL A 464 -8.68 1.08 -26.50
CA VAL A 464 -9.85 0.85 -27.37
C VAL A 464 -10.83 -0.18 -26.76
N SER A 465 -10.44 -0.92 -25.73
CA SER A 465 -11.31 -1.94 -25.11
C SER A 465 -12.36 -1.38 -24.13
N ALA A 466 -12.18 -0.17 -23.59
CA ALA A 466 -13.17 0.44 -22.69
C ALA A 466 -14.42 0.99 -23.41
N GLN A 467 -14.35 1.23 -24.73
CA GLN A 467 -15.47 1.72 -25.54
C GLN A 467 -16.21 0.63 -26.34
N ARG A 468 -15.76 -0.65 -26.29
CA ARG A 468 -16.36 -1.73 -27.10
C ARG A 468 -17.48 -2.53 -26.42
N ASN A 469 -17.73 -2.33 -25.12
CA ASN A 469 -18.78 -3.06 -24.41
C ASN A 469 -20.22 -2.61 -24.72
N THR A 470 -20.42 -1.61 -25.59
CA THR A 470 -21.77 -1.20 -26.05
C THR A 470 -22.17 -1.78 -27.40
N ARG A 471 -21.35 -2.61 -28.07
CA ARG A 471 -21.71 -3.17 -29.39
C ARG A 471 -21.46 -4.67 -29.62
N ALA A 472 -20.97 -5.41 -28.63
CA ALA A 472 -20.73 -6.85 -28.76
C ALA A 472 -21.78 -7.71 -28.02
N ILE A 473 -23.07 -7.33 -28.09
CA ILE A 473 -24.17 -8.28 -27.96
C ILE A 473 -24.69 -8.47 -29.37
N ASN A 474 -24.08 -9.38 -30.12
CA ASN A 474 -24.57 -10.06 -31.33
C ASN A 474 -23.38 -10.46 -32.19
N GLN A 475 -22.77 -11.60 -31.87
CA GLN A 475 -22.32 -12.64 -32.81
C GLN A 475 -21.40 -13.62 -32.06
N GLY A 476 -21.87 -14.85 -31.92
CA GLY A 476 -21.16 -15.91 -31.22
C GLY A 476 -20.00 -16.48 -32.03
N ARG A 477 -18.87 -16.67 -31.35
CA ARG A 477 -18.06 -17.90 -31.36
C ARG A 477 -17.09 -17.85 -30.18
N ASN A 478 -17.12 -18.90 -29.38
CA ASN A 478 -16.47 -19.03 -28.07
C ASN A 478 -15.00 -19.45 -28.28
N ILE A 479 -14.05 -18.51 -28.12
CA ILE A 479 -12.59 -18.80 -28.15
C ILE A 479 -11.87 -18.24 -26.90
N ASP A 480 -12.50 -17.39 -26.09
CA ASP A 480 -11.81 -16.55 -25.09
C ASP A 480 -11.51 -17.20 -23.71
N ASN A 481 -11.63 -18.52 -23.54
CA ASN A 481 -11.43 -19.18 -22.23
C ASN A 481 -10.20 -20.10 -22.11
N GLN A 482 -9.25 -20.08 -23.05
CA GLN A 482 -8.02 -20.86 -22.93
C GLN A 482 -6.88 -20.06 -22.27
N ILE A 483 -6.36 -20.60 -21.17
CA ILE A 483 -5.23 -20.05 -20.40
C ILE A 483 -4.00 -19.95 -21.29
N VAL A 484 -3.24 -18.85 -21.22
CA VAL A 484 -2.02 -18.68 -22.05
C VAL A 484 -0.97 -19.71 -21.67
N CYS A 485 -0.41 -20.41 -22.66
CA CYS A 485 0.64 -21.40 -22.43
C CYS A 485 1.88 -20.76 -21.79
N ARG A 486 2.27 -21.23 -20.59
CA ARG A 486 3.45 -20.73 -19.87
C ARG A 486 4.77 -20.92 -20.62
N TRP A 487 4.82 -21.86 -21.56
CA TRP A 487 6.01 -22.19 -22.35
C TRP A 487 6.09 -21.43 -23.67
N GLY A 488 5.09 -20.59 -23.99
CA GLY A 488 5.10 -19.71 -25.16
C GLY A 488 5.48 -20.44 -26.46
N LYS A 489 6.50 -19.92 -27.15
CA LYS A 489 7.00 -20.47 -28.42
C LYS A 489 7.71 -21.83 -28.28
N ASP A 490 8.18 -22.17 -27.08
CA ASP A 490 8.97 -23.39 -26.79
C ASP A 490 8.07 -24.60 -26.48
N CYS A 491 6.75 -24.40 -26.41
CA CYS A 491 5.76 -25.47 -26.20
C CYS A 491 5.78 -26.57 -27.29
N ARG A 492 6.34 -26.26 -28.48
CA ARG A 492 6.38 -27.18 -29.63
C ARG A 492 7.07 -28.50 -29.35
N ASP A 493 7.99 -28.50 -28.39
CA ASP A 493 8.78 -29.69 -28.03
C ASP A 493 8.07 -30.63 -27.06
N ILE A 494 6.94 -30.20 -26.47
CA ILE A 494 6.27 -30.94 -25.39
C ILE A 494 5.36 -32.07 -25.93
N ARG A 495 4.98 -32.04 -27.23
CA ARG A 495 4.16 -33.08 -27.93
C ARG A 495 3.04 -33.73 -27.07
N ASP A 496 2.39 -32.95 -26.22
CA ASP A 496 1.31 -33.40 -25.35
C ASP A 496 -0.05 -32.90 -25.88
N PRO A 497 -0.92 -33.77 -26.40
CA PRO A 497 -2.23 -33.40 -26.94
C PRO A 497 -3.17 -32.74 -25.92
N GLU A 498 -3.10 -33.11 -24.64
CA GLU A 498 -3.95 -32.49 -23.61
C GLU A 498 -3.55 -31.03 -23.37
N HIS A 499 -2.26 -30.75 -23.48
CA HIS A 499 -1.73 -29.40 -23.36
C HIS A 499 -2.26 -28.47 -24.47
N TYR A 500 -2.24 -28.92 -25.73
CA TYR A 500 -2.72 -28.11 -26.87
C TYR A 500 -4.20 -27.79 -26.80
N ASN A 501 -5.01 -28.63 -26.14
CA ASN A 501 -6.44 -28.40 -25.99
C ASN A 501 -6.79 -27.48 -24.80
N LYS A 502 -5.89 -27.37 -23.81
CA LYS A 502 -6.12 -26.59 -22.59
C LYS A 502 -5.57 -25.16 -22.66
N TYR A 503 -4.50 -24.94 -23.43
CA TYR A 503 -3.79 -23.66 -23.45
C TYR A 503 -3.79 -22.98 -24.82
N SER A 504 -3.88 -21.65 -24.84
CA SER A 504 -3.77 -20.85 -26.06
C SER A 504 -2.31 -20.64 -26.45
N HIS A 505 -2.01 -20.74 -27.74
CA HIS A 505 -0.66 -20.66 -28.31
C HIS A 505 -0.58 -19.53 -29.35
N PRO A 506 0.54 -18.78 -29.41
CA PRO A 506 0.71 -17.74 -30.42
C PRO A 506 0.77 -18.35 -31.83
N LEU A 507 0.01 -17.75 -32.76
CA LEU A 507 -0.01 -18.16 -34.17
C LEU A 507 1.40 -18.02 -34.79
N PRO A 508 1.82 -18.97 -35.65
CA PRO A 508 3.13 -18.90 -36.30
C PRO A 508 3.25 -17.66 -37.19
N ALA A 509 4.41 -16.99 -37.11
CA ALA A 509 4.71 -15.69 -37.75
C ALA A 509 4.75 -15.67 -39.30
N ASN A 510 4.20 -16.67 -40.00
CA ASN A 510 4.24 -16.77 -41.47
C ASN A 510 2.84 -16.79 -42.12
N GLN A 511 1.90 -15.99 -41.63
CA GLN A 511 0.62 -15.75 -42.31
C GLN A 511 0.22 -14.27 -42.31
N GLU A 512 1.14 -13.38 -42.70
CA GLU A 512 0.78 -12.06 -43.22
C GLU A 512 1.35 -11.90 -44.65
N HIS A 513 0.48 -11.45 -45.56
CA HIS A 513 0.68 -11.19 -46.99
C HIS A 513 0.55 -12.35 -48.00
N SER A 514 -0.69 -12.55 -48.48
CA SER A 514 -0.96 -12.93 -49.88
C SER A 514 -2.40 -12.59 -50.26
N SER A 515 -2.67 -11.32 -50.55
CA SER A 515 -3.87 -10.91 -51.30
C SER A 515 -3.45 -9.93 -52.40
N ARG A 516 -2.91 -10.47 -53.49
CA ARG A 516 -2.80 -9.86 -54.82
C ARG A 516 -2.22 -10.91 -55.76
N PHE A 517 -3.06 -11.54 -56.59
CA PHE A 517 -2.72 -11.83 -57.97
C PHE A 517 -3.97 -12.08 -58.81
N ASP A 518 -4.01 -11.31 -59.90
CA ASP A 518 -4.96 -11.23 -61.00
C ASP A 518 -4.91 -12.52 -61.87
N PRO A 519 -6.04 -13.12 -62.29
CA PRO A 519 -6.03 -14.37 -63.04
C PRO A 519 -6.03 -14.10 -64.56
N ALA A 520 -4.84 -14.09 -65.17
CA ALA A 520 -4.73 -14.14 -66.62
C ALA A 520 -3.63 -15.12 -67.05
N LYS A 521 -4.00 -16.39 -67.27
CA LYS A 521 -3.73 -17.19 -68.49
C LYS A 521 -3.95 -18.69 -68.25
N LYS A 522 -4.98 -19.20 -68.93
CA LYS A 522 -5.11 -20.48 -69.68
C LYS A 522 -3.96 -21.48 -69.44
N SER A 523 -4.18 -22.73 -69.08
CA SER A 523 -4.92 -23.82 -69.75
C SER A 523 -4.66 -25.09 -68.89
N LYS A 524 -5.34 -26.24 -68.90
CA LYS A 524 -6.23 -26.93 -69.84
C LYS A 524 -6.69 -28.22 -69.09
N PHE A 525 -7.84 -28.79 -69.48
CA PHE A 525 -8.44 -30.09 -69.08
C PHE A 525 -9.20 -30.12 -67.72
N SER A 526 -10.55 -30.18 -67.68
CA SER A 526 -11.51 -31.25 -68.11
C SER A 526 -11.46 -32.45 -67.15
N MET A 527 -12.53 -33.03 -66.62
CA MET A 527 -13.99 -32.89 -66.70
C MET A 527 -14.57 -33.76 -65.56
N MET A 528 -15.88 -33.64 -65.30
CA MET A 528 -16.74 -34.49 -64.45
C MET A 528 -16.57 -34.31 -62.94
N GLY A 529 -17.61 -34.11 -62.13
CA GLY A 529 -19.05 -34.07 -62.38
C GLY A 529 -19.78 -34.18 -61.04
N ASN A 530 -20.95 -33.54 -60.97
CA ASN A 530 -22.11 -33.82 -60.10
C ASN A 530 -21.97 -33.56 -58.58
N THR A 531 -22.70 -32.58 -58.04
CA THR A 531 -24.08 -32.67 -57.47
C THR A 531 -24.16 -33.74 -56.37
N THR A 532 -24.68 -33.50 -55.17
CA THR A 532 -25.84 -32.69 -54.73
C THR A 532 -25.79 -32.71 -53.18
N GLN A 533 -26.01 -31.57 -52.52
CA GLN A 533 -27.21 -31.24 -51.73
C GLN A 533 -27.40 -31.91 -50.37
N ASN A 534 -27.94 -31.05 -49.48
CA ASN A 534 -28.86 -31.29 -48.39
C ASN A 534 -28.22 -31.64 -47.03
N ASN A 535 -28.30 -30.70 -46.09
CA ASN A 535 -29.38 -30.56 -45.09
C ASN A 535 -29.05 -31.51 -43.91
N ALA A 536 -29.25 -31.19 -42.65
CA ALA A 536 -30.09 -30.20 -42.02
C ALA A 536 -29.70 -30.20 -40.53
N TYR A 537 -29.95 -29.06 -39.87
CA TYR A 537 -30.48 -28.95 -38.51
C TYR A 537 -30.03 -29.95 -37.44
N PHE A 538 -29.29 -29.47 -36.44
CA PHE A 538 -29.83 -29.10 -35.13
C PHE A 538 -29.01 -27.97 -34.51
#